data_AF-A0A6C0K6J2-F1
#
_entry.id   AF-A0A6C0K6J2-F1
#
_cell.length_a   1.000
_cell.length_b   1.000
_cell.length_c   1.000
_cell.angle_alpha   90.00
_cell.angle_beta   90.00
_cell.angle_gamma   90.00
#
_symmetry.space_group_name_H-M   'P 1'
#
loop_
_entity.id
_entity.type
_entity.pdbx_description
1 polymer ?
#
loop_
_entity_poly.entity_id
_entity_poly.type
_entity_poly.pdbx_seq_one_letter_code
_entity_poly.pdbx_strand_id
1 'polypeptide(L)'
;MPVRRLRLKTIRRSHRPEKKWDAVFIKENGKEKVVPFGAAGMSNFTKHKNTTRKQRYIKRHSGMGEHWSRPDTPGALSRWILWNKKTLKSSVADFKRRFGV
;
A
#
# COMPACT_ATOMS: atom_id res chain seq x y z
N MET A 1 -24.47 -5.81 7.67
CA MET A 1 -23.32 -5.22 8.38
C MET A 1 -22.89 -3.97 7.64
N PRO A 2 -22.94 -2.75 8.23
CA PRO A 2 -22.51 -1.56 7.52
C PRO A 2 -21.00 -1.67 7.26
N VAL A 3 -20.64 -1.73 5.98
CA VAL A 3 -19.26 -1.75 5.52
C VAL A 3 -18.62 -0.45 6.00
N ARG A 4 -17.68 -0.55 6.94
CA ARG A 4 -16.85 0.58 7.39
C ARG A 4 -16.31 1.31 6.15
N ARG A 5 -16.92 2.42 5.73
CA ARG A 5 -16.55 3.18 4.52
C ARG A 5 -15.21 3.88 4.73
N LEU A 6 -14.13 3.13 4.54
CA LEU A 6 -12.79 3.67 4.42
C LEU A 6 -12.59 4.11 2.96
N ARG A 7 -12.18 5.36 2.74
CA ARG A 7 -11.89 5.89 1.40
C ARG A 7 -10.43 6.29 1.27
N LEU A 8 -9.74 5.87 0.22
CA LEU A 8 -8.38 6.31 -0.07
C LEU A 8 -8.41 7.69 -0.73
N LYS A 9 -8.12 8.73 0.07
CA LYS A 9 -8.10 10.14 -0.37
C LYS A 9 -6.93 10.41 -1.31
N THR A 10 -5.71 10.13 -0.86
CA THR A 10 -4.49 10.42 -1.63
C THR A 10 -3.31 9.56 -1.18
N ILE A 11 -2.30 9.45 -2.05
CA ILE A 11 -0.98 8.93 -1.72
C ILE A 11 0.03 10.02 -2.03
N ARG A 12 0.75 10.47 -1.00
CA ARG A 12 1.74 11.55 -1.10
C ARG A 12 3.07 11.14 -0.49
N ARG A 13 4.13 11.91 -0.73
CA ARG A 13 5.42 11.68 -0.05
C ARG A 13 5.22 11.64 1.45
N SER A 14 5.92 10.73 2.11
CA SER A 14 5.74 10.56 3.55
C SER A 14 6.27 11.76 4.31
N HIS A 15 5.57 12.15 5.36
CA HIS A 15 6.07 13.09 6.36
C HIS A 15 7.25 12.49 7.17
N ARG A 16 7.39 11.17 7.17
CA ARG A 16 8.45 10.44 7.89
C ARG A 16 9.64 10.18 6.95
N PRO A 17 10.86 10.62 7.28
CA PRO A 17 12.02 10.51 6.39
C PRO A 17 12.40 9.06 6.07
N GLU A 18 12.13 8.12 6.97
CA GLU A 18 12.39 6.69 6.81
C GLU A 18 11.35 5.97 5.94
N LYS A 19 10.23 6.65 5.63
CA LYS A 19 9.11 6.08 4.86
C LYS A 19 8.99 6.74 3.50
N LYS A 20 8.54 5.96 2.51
CA LYS A 20 8.50 6.43 1.13
C LYS A 20 7.23 7.23 0.82
N TRP A 21 6.08 6.72 1.25
CA TRP A 21 4.76 7.25 0.93
C TRP A 21 3.85 7.23 2.14
N ASP A 22 2.94 8.20 2.20
CA ASP A 22 1.79 8.22 3.08
C ASP A 22 0.54 7.94 2.27
N ALA A 23 -0.22 6.93 2.69
CA ALA A 23 -1.59 6.75 2.24
C ALA A 23 -2.52 7.47 3.23
N VAL A 24 -3.29 8.44 2.73
CA VAL A 24 -4.27 9.16 3.52
C VAL A 24 -5.63 8.56 3.23
N PHE A 25 -6.23 7.98 4.25
CA PHE A 25 -7.60 7.47 4.21
C PHE A 25 -8.55 8.40 4.95
N ILE A 26 -9.81 8.47 4.51
CA ILE A 26 -10.90 9.08 5.25
C ILE A 26 -11.73 7.96 5.86
N LYS A 27 -11.92 8.00 7.17
CA LYS A 27 -12.83 7.12 7.91
C LYS A 27 -14.27 7.63 7.79
N GLU A 28 -15.23 6.80 8.19
CA GLU A 28 -16.66 7.15 8.17
C GLU A 28 -16.99 8.43 8.94
N ASN A 29 -16.30 8.67 10.05
CA ASN A 29 -16.47 9.87 10.87
C ASN A 29 -15.78 11.12 10.30
N GLY A 30 -15.37 11.09 9.03
CA GLY A 30 -14.65 12.18 8.36
C GLY A 30 -13.19 12.34 8.78
N LYS A 31 -12.71 11.63 9.81
CA LYS A 31 -11.32 11.76 10.28
C LYS A 31 -10.35 11.12 9.29
N GLU A 32 -9.23 11.79 9.09
CA GLU A 32 -8.14 11.26 8.29
C GLU A 32 -7.33 10.21 9.08
N LYS A 33 -6.94 9.14 8.39
CA LYS A 33 -5.95 8.17 8.85
C LYS A 33 -4.79 8.18 7.89
N VAL A 34 -3.64 8.64 8.36
CA VAL A 34 -2.39 8.61 7.60
C VAL A 34 -1.66 7.31 7.92
N VAL A 35 -1.33 6.54 6.89
CA VAL A 35 -0.59 5.28 7.02
C VAL A 35 0.71 5.40 6.22
N PRO A 36 1.85 5.59 6.89
CA PRO A 36 3.14 5.63 6.21
C PRO A 36 3.59 4.22 5.81
N PHE A 37 4.09 4.04 4.58
CA PHE A 37 4.46 2.74 4.03
C PHE A 37 5.62 2.80 3.03
N GLY A 38 6.28 1.65 2.86
CA GLY A 38 7.51 1.50 2.09
C GLY A 38 8.72 2.16 2.76
N ALA A 39 9.91 1.58 2.61
CA ALA A 39 11.15 2.18 3.08
C ALA A 39 11.63 3.28 2.11
N ALA A 40 12.08 4.41 2.65
CA ALA A 40 12.75 5.45 1.88
C ALA A 40 14.04 4.91 1.23
N GLY A 41 14.45 5.48 0.08
CA GLY A 41 15.64 5.05 -0.66
C GLY A 41 15.54 3.69 -1.39
N MET A 42 14.71 2.76 -0.92
CA MET A 42 14.67 1.40 -1.46
C MET A 42 14.09 1.31 -2.88
N SER A 43 14.50 0.31 -3.66
CA SER A 43 13.92 0.02 -4.97
C SER A 43 12.75 -0.97 -4.85
N ASN A 44 11.70 -0.76 -5.64
CA ASN A 44 10.44 -1.52 -5.58
C ASN A 44 10.04 -1.98 -6.98
N PHE A 45 9.07 -2.89 -7.09
CA PHE A 45 8.62 -3.44 -8.38
C PHE A 45 8.17 -2.36 -9.37
N THR A 46 7.57 -1.27 -8.88
CA THR A 46 7.16 -0.12 -9.69
C THR A 46 8.33 0.63 -10.34
N LYS A 47 9.57 0.44 -9.87
CA LYS A 47 10.79 1.02 -10.46
C LYS A 47 11.54 0.02 -11.35
N HIS A 48 11.91 -1.14 -10.79
CA HIS A 48 12.81 -2.09 -11.46
C HIS A 48 12.09 -3.11 -12.36
N LYS A 49 10.77 -3.31 -12.20
CA LYS A 49 9.92 -4.22 -13.00
C LYS A 49 10.34 -5.71 -13.06
N ASN A 50 11.43 -6.10 -12.40
CA ASN A 50 11.88 -7.49 -12.20
C ASN A 50 10.86 -8.34 -11.40
N THR A 51 10.32 -9.37 -12.03
CA THR A 51 9.30 -10.29 -11.51
C THR A 51 9.85 -11.24 -10.44
N THR A 52 11.09 -11.70 -10.56
CA THR A 52 11.76 -12.57 -9.57
C THR A 52 11.90 -11.85 -8.23
N ARG A 53 12.32 -10.58 -8.23
CA ARG A 53 12.40 -9.75 -7.01
C ARG A 53 11.03 -9.59 -6.34
N LYS A 54 9.96 -9.45 -7.14
CA LYS A 54 8.58 -9.42 -6.63
C LYS A 54 8.22 -10.73 -5.94
N GLN A 55 8.49 -11.88 -6.56
CA GLN A 55 8.20 -13.19 -5.95
C GLN A 55 8.96 -13.38 -4.63
N ARG A 56 10.25 -13.03 -4.57
CA ARG A 56 11.05 -13.08 -3.33
C ARG A 56 10.48 -12.19 -2.23
N TYR A 57 10.06 -10.97 -2.58
CA TYR A 57 9.40 -10.06 -1.63
C TYR A 57 8.12 -10.69 -1.08
N ILE A 58 7.25 -11.20 -1.94
CA ILE A 58 5.98 -11.84 -1.54
C ILE A 58 6.24 -13.04 -0.64
N LYS A 59 7.18 -13.93 -1.01
CA LYS A 59 7.53 -15.11 -0.21
C LYS A 59 7.99 -14.71 1.20
N ARG A 60 8.93 -13.77 1.30
CA ARG A 60 9.44 -13.31 2.60
C ARG A 60 8.34 -12.68 3.46
N HIS A 61 7.52 -11.81 2.87
CA HIS A 61 6.51 -11.06 3.62
C HIS A 61 5.25 -11.89 3.94
N SER A 62 5.00 -12.99 3.21
CA SER A 62 3.88 -13.90 3.51
C SER A 62 3.99 -14.61 4.86
N GLY A 63 5.21 -14.78 5.39
CA GLY A 63 5.46 -15.43 6.69
C GLY A 63 5.68 -14.45 7.85
N MET A 64 5.58 -13.12 7.62
CA MET A 64 5.91 -12.11 8.63
C MET A 64 4.71 -11.63 9.46
N GLY A 65 3.54 -12.27 9.32
CA GLY A 65 2.32 -11.86 10.01
C GLY A 65 1.68 -10.57 9.45
N GLU A 66 2.02 -10.17 8.23
CA GLU A 66 1.43 -8.98 7.62
C GLU A 66 -0.04 -9.20 7.21
N HIS A 67 -0.92 -8.28 7.61
CA HIS A 67 -2.33 -8.33 7.24
C HIS A 67 -2.58 -7.76 5.84
N TRP A 68 -2.38 -8.57 4.80
CA TRP A 68 -2.61 -8.14 3.40
C TRP A 68 -4.08 -7.92 3.02
N SER A 69 -5.02 -8.38 3.86
CA SER A 69 -6.46 -8.18 3.70
C SER A 69 -6.96 -6.85 4.26
N ARG A 70 -6.14 -6.13 5.04
CA ARG A 70 -6.53 -4.87 5.67
C ARG A 70 -5.92 -3.67 4.92
N PRO A 71 -6.71 -2.89 4.16
CA PRO A 71 -6.17 -1.84 3.29
C PRO A 71 -5.46 -0.71 4.06
N ASP A 72 -5.81 -0.50 5.33
CA ASP A 72 -5.27 0.54 6.19
C ASP A 72 -4.01 0.14 6.97
N THR A 73 -3.22 -0.81 6.43
CA THR A 73 -1.98 -1.30 7.04
C THR A 73 -0.77 -1.09 6.13
N PRO A 74 0.43 -0.84 6.70
CA PRO A 74 1.65 -0.66 5.90
C PRO A 74 2.02 -1.87 5.02
N GLY A 75 1.71 -3.09 5.50
CA GLY A 75 1.97 -4.34 4.78
C GLY A 75 1.09 -4.47 3.54
N ALA A 76 -0.23 -4.27 3.67
CA ALA A 76 -1.14 -4.29 2.52
C ALA A 76 -0.78 -3.20 1.49
N LEU A 77 -0.53 -1.97 1.95
CA LEU A 77 -0.12 -0.87 1.06
C LEU A 77 1.18 -1.22 0.31
N SER A 78 2.19 -1.73 1.01
CA SER A 78 3.46 -2.12 0.37
C SER A 78 3.25 -3.24 -0.65
N ARG A 79 2.52 -4.30 -0.29
CA ARG A 79 2.26 -5.44 -1.17
C ARG A 79 1.46 -5.06 -2.42
N TRP A 80 0.41 -4.27 -2.26
CA TRP A 80 -0.56 -4.00 -3.32
C TRP A 80 -0.28 -2.74 -4.13
N ILE A 81 0.45 -1.76 -3.57
CA ILE A 81 0.79 -0.51 -4.26
C ILE A 81 2.23 -0.55 -4.79
N LEU A 82 3.18 -1.14 -4.04
CA LEU A 82 4.61 -1.11 -4.39
C LEU A 82 5.10 -2.40 -5.06
N TRP A 83 4.43 -3.53 -4.79
CA TRP A 83 4.85 -4.87 -5.24
C TRP A 83 3.78 -5.61 -6.07
N ASN A 84 2.82 -4.89 -6.64
CA ASN A 84 1.70 -5.47 -7.41
C ASN A 84 1.87 -5.37 -8.93
N LYS A 85 1.68 -4.18 -9.50
CA LYS A 85 1.78 -3.91 -10.94
C LYS A 85 3.05 -3.12 -11.26
N LYS A 86 3.39 -3.06 -12.55
CA LYS A 86 4.63 -2.41 -13.05
C LYS A 86 4.66 -0.89 -12.85
N THR A 87 3.50 -0.27 -12.62
CA THR A 87 3.38 1.18 -12.38
C THR A 87 2.64 1.45 -11.08
N LEU A 88 2.92 2.61 -10.47
CA LEU A 88 2.23 3.04 -9.26
C LEU A 88 0.74 3.27 -9.54
N LYS A 89 0.41 3.98 -10.63
CA LYS A 89 -0.98 4.29 -11.03
C LYS A 89 -1.83 3.02 -11.18
N SER A 90 -1.35 2.01 -11.92
CA SER A 90 -2.09 0.76 -12.10
C SER A 90 -2.21 -0.03 -10.80
N SER A 91 -1.20 0.02 -9.93
CA SER A 91 -1.25 -0.64 -8.62
C SER A 91 -2.27 0.03 -7.69
N VAL A 92 -2.35 1.37 -7.69
CA VAL A 92 -3.35 2.12 -6.91
C VAL A 92 -4.76 1.87 -7.41
N ALA A 93 -4.98 1.83 -8.73
CA ALA A 93 -6.28 1.51 -9.30
C ALA A 93 -6.74 0.08 -8.92
N ASP A 94 -5.83 -0.90 -9.00
CA ASP A 94 -6.12 -2.27 -8.58
C ASP A 94 -6.41 -2.37 -7.07
N PHE A 95 -5.66 -1.60 -6.24
CA PHE A 95 -5.88 -1.53 -4.80
C PHE A 95 -7.26 -0.97 -4.46
N LYS A 96 -7.67 0.15 -5.07
CA LYS A 96 -9.00 0.75 -4.87
C LYS A 96 -10.12 -0.24 -5.23
N ARG A 97 -10.01 -0.89 -6.39
CA ARG A 97 -10.97 -1.91 -6.83
C ARG A 97 -11.03 -3.11 -5.88
N ARG A 98 -9.88 -3.59 -5.41
CA ARG A 98 -9.78 -4.76 -4.53
C ARG A 98 -10.45 -4.54 -3.17
N PHE A 99 -10.29 -3.36 -2.60
CA PHE A 99 -10.73 -3.06 -1.23
C PHE A 99 -11.97 -2.17 -1.15
N GLY A 100 -12.48 -1.68 -2.28
CA GLY A 100 -13.62 -0.76 -2.33
C GLY A 100 -13.33 0.59 -1.65
N VAL A 101 -12.09 1.07 -1.75
CA VAL A 101 -11.59 2.31 -1.10
C VAL A 101 -11.34 3.45 -2.08
#